data_AF-A0A9D4KAW6-F1
#
_entry.id   AF-A0A9D4KAW6-F1
#
_cell.length_a   1.000
_cell.length_b   1.000
_cell.length_c   1.000
_cell.angle_alpha   90.00
_cell.angle_beta   90.00
_cell.angle_gamma   90.00
#
_symmetry.space_group_name_H-M   'P 1'
#
loop_
_entity.id
_entity.type
_entity.pdbx_description
1 polymer ?
#
loop_
_entity_poly.entity_id
_entity_poly.type
_entity_poly.pdbx_seq_one_letter_code
_entity_poly.pdbx_strand_id
1 'polypeptide(L)'
;MKDGLTEMSNNQVAGLKPDDVHWVLTVPALWNDSAKHFMRLAALQAGISADKLTLALEPEAASLNCRHITVQKVGDTNISKFQPGKKYLVLDAGGGTIDITVHEVCEGGAL
;
A
#
# COMPACT_ATOMS: atom_id res chain seq x y z
N MET A 1 11.37 -15.29 4.35
CA MET A 1 10.50 -14.28 3.69
C MET A 1 9.53 -14.94 2.71
N LYS A 2 9.99 -15.77 1.75
CA LYS A 2 9.10 -16.62 0.93
C LYS A 2 8.17 -17.48 1.79
N ASP A 3 8.72 -18.15 2.81
CA ASP A 3 7.95 -19.08 3.63
C ASP A 3 6.84 -18.36 4.43
N GLY A 4 7.16 -17.21 5.03
CA GLY A 4 6.15 -16.39 5.74
C GLY A 4 5.08 -15.78 4.83
N LEU A 5 5.42 -15.43 3.58
CA LEU A 5 4.44 -14.94 2.60
C LEU A 5 3.54 -16.07 2.07
N THR A 6 4.07 -17.30 1.98
CA THR A 6 3.33 -18.50 1.55
C THR A 6 2.40 -19.01 2.66
N GLU A 7 2.79 -18.84 3.94
CA GLU A 7 1.91 -19.13 5.08
C GLU A 7 0.68 -18.22 5.14
N MET A 8 0.82 -16.94 4.76
CA MET A 8 -0.33 -16.01 4.70
C MET A 8 -1.34 -16.39 3.61
N SER A 9 -0.89 -16.89 2.46
CA SER A 9 -1.79 -17.35 1.38
C SER A 9 -2.56 -18.63 1.72
N ASN A 10 -1.98 -19.52 2.52
CA ASN A 10 -2.60 -20.81 2.87
C ASN A 10 -3.74 -20.69 3.90
N ASN A 11 -3.85 -19.56 4.61
CA ASN A 11 -4.79 -19.40 5.72
C ASN A 11 -6.17 -18.84 5.36
N GLN A 12 -6.44 -18.47 4.09
CA GLN A 12 -7.72 -17.84 3.74
C GLN A 12 -8.46 -18.46 2.54
N VAL A 13 -7.79 -19.17 1.62
CA VAL A 13 -8.48 -19.82 0.49
C VAL A 13 -7.74 -21.10 0.08
N ALA A 14 -8.35 -22.27 0.36
CA ALA A 14 -7.79 -23.55 -0.07
C ALA A 14 -7.77 -23.63 -1.61
N GLY A 15 -6.59 -23.89 -2.21
CA GLY A 15 -6.43 -24.15 -3.64
C GLY A 15 -5.83 -23.02 -4.49
N LEU A 16 -5.41 -21.91 -3.90
CA LEU A 16 -4.67 -20.87 -4.64
C LEU A 16 -3.28 -21.38 -5.06
N LYS A 17 -2.93 -21.19 -6.32
CA LYS A 17 -1.57 -21.41 -6.81
C LYS A 17 -0.76 -20.11 -6.66
N PRO A 18 0.57 -20.19 -6.52
CA PRO A 18 1.41 -18.99 -6.48
C PRO A 18 1.17 -18.04 -7.66
N ASP A 19 0.89 -18.58 -8.84
CA ASP A 19 0.63 -17.80 -10.07
C ASP A 19 -0.72 -17.05 -10.06
N ASP A 20 -1.63 -17.43 -9.16
CA ASP A 20 -2.93 -16.76 -8.99
C ASP A 20 -2.81 -15.48 -8.13
N VAL A 21 -1.64 -15.26 -7.51
CA VAL A 21 -1.40 -14.14 -6.59
C VAL A 21 -0.71 -12.99 -7.32
N HIS A 22 -1.30 -11.79 -7.22
CA HIS A 22 -0.64 -10.53 -7.58
C HIS A 22 -0.18 -9.82 -6.30
N TRP A 23 1.10 -9.51 -6.22
CA TRP A 23 1.73 -8.91 -5.05
C TRP A 23 1.77 -7.39 -5.18
N VAL A 24 1.26 -6.70 -4.16
CA VAL A 24 1.44 -5.26 -3.99
C VAL A 24 2.37 -5.05 -2.81
N LEU A 25 3.58 -4.56 -3.08
CA LEU A 25 4.59 -4.32 -2.07
C LEU A 25 4.70 -2.82 -1.80
N THR A 26 4.49 -2.41 -0.55
CA THR A 26 4.61 -1.01 -0.14
C THR A 26 6.07 -0.63 0.03
N VAL A 27 6.43 0.58 -0.36
CA VAL A 27 7.77 1.16 -0.18
C VAL A 27 7.69 2.62 0.29
N PRO A 28 8.70 3.16 0.97
CA PRO A 28 8.70 4.56 1.38
C PRO A 28 8.62 5.51 0.19
N ALA A 29 7.85 6.59 0.32
CA ALA A 29 7.67 7.57 -0.77
C ALA A 29 8.97 8.30 -1.13
N LEU A 30 9.85 8.53 -0.14
CA LEU A 30 11.14 9.20 -0.35
C LEU A 30 12.16 8.36 -1.14
N TRP A 31 11.89 7.07 -1.39
CA TRP A 31 12.81 6.24 -2.14
C TRP A 31 12.91 6.69 -3.61
N ASN A 32 14.15 6.86 -4.06
CA ASN A 32 14.45 7.10 -5.46
C ASN A 32 14.25 5.83 -6.31
N ASP A 33 14.35 5.98 -7.63
CA ASP A 33 14.12 4.88 -8.56
C ASP A 33 15.11 3.72 -8.40
N SER A 34 16.34 4.01 -7.98
CA SER A 34 17.36 2.97 -7.71
C SER A 34 16.98 2.10 -6.53
N ALA A 35 16.54 2.70 -5.41
CA ALA A 35 16.06 1.97 -4.25
C ALA A 35 14.78 1.16 -4.55
N LYS A 36 13.86 1.75 -5.31
CA LYS A 36 12.66 1.03 -5.81
C LYS A 36 13.03 -0.11 -6.75
N HIS A 37 14.03 0.06 -7.61
CA HIS A 37 14.52 -0.99 -8.48
C HIS A 37 15.16 -2.13 -7.69
N PHE A 38 15.98 -1.79 -6.69
CA PHE A 38 16.55 -2.78 -5.77
C PHE A 38 15.47 -3.63 -5.10
N MET A 39 14.36 -3.02 -4.66
CA MET A 39 13.24 -3.77 -4.07
C MET A 39 12.59 -4.74 -5.07
N ARG A 40 12.47 -4.36 -6.35
CA ARG A 40 11.97 -5.28 -7.39
C ARG A 40 12.90 -6.48 -7.57
N LEU A 41 14.22 -6.25 -7.58
CA LEU A 41 15.20 -7.34 -7.67
C LEU A 41 15.12 -8.27 -6.46
N ALA A 42 14.95 -7.72 -5.26
CA ALA A 42 14.76 -8.50 -4.05
C ALA A 42 13.48 -9.36 -4.11
N ALA A 43 12.37 -8.81 -4.63
CA ALA A 43 11.13 -9.55 -4.84
C ALA A 43 11.28 -10.68 -5.88
N LEU A 44 12.01 -10.42 -6.98
CA LEU A 44 12.34 -11.44 -7.97
C LEU A 44 13.18 -12.58 -7.38
N GLN A 45 14.19 -12.25 -6.57
CA GLN A 45 14.97 -13.24 -5.82
C GLN A 45 14.09 -14.01 -4.82
N ALA A 46 13.09 -13.34 -4.25
CA ALA A 46 12.04 -13.97 -3.45
C ALA A 46 11.04 -14.80 -4.30
N GLY A 47 11.20 -14.91 -5.62
CA GLY A 47 10.37 -15.73 -6.50
C GLY A 47 9.03 -15.13 -6.86
N ILE A 48 8.85 -13.82 -6.62
CA ILE A 48 7.70 -13.09 -7.11
C ILE A 48 8.02 -12.64 -8.54
N SER A 49 7.21 -13.07 -9.51
CA SER A 49 7.42 -12.70 -10.91
C SER A 49 7.18 -11.21 -11.13
N ALA A 50 7.91 -10.60 -12.08
CA ALA A 50 7.86 -9.15 -12.34
C ALA A 50 6.47 -8.69 -12.81
N ASP A 51 5.77 -9.51 -13.60
CA ASP A 51 4.40 -9.28 -14.08
C ASP A 51 3.34 -9.44 -12.97
N LYS A 52 3.72 -10.06 -11.84
CA LYS A 52 2.88 -10.28 -10.66
C LYS A 52 3.24 -9.35 -9.51
N LEU A 53 3.97 -8.27 -9.78
CA LEU A 53 4.44 -7.33 -8.77
C LEU A 53 4.05 -5.90 -9.11
N THR A 54 3.50 -5.19 -8.14
CA THR A 54 3.33 -3.74 -8.17
C THR A 54 3.94 -3.15 -6.91
N LEU A 55 4.71 -2.07 -7.07
CA LEU A 55 5.11 -1.26 -5.92
C LEU A 55 4.04 -0.19 -5.69
N ALA A 56 3.59 -0.05 -4.46
CA ALA A 56 2.78 1.07 -4.00
C ALA A 56 3.62 1.90 -3.02
N LEU A 57 3.41 3.21 -2.91
CA LEU A 57 4.06 3.93 -1.81
C LEU A 57 3.21 3.79 -0.54
N GLU A 58 3.92 3.72 0.58
CA GLU A 58 3.35 3.61 1.92
C GLU A 58 2.28 4.69 2.21
N PRO A 59 2.52 5.99 1.95
CA PRO A 59 1.53 7.01 2.29
C PRO A 59 0.24 6.93 1.47
N GLU A 60 0.26 6.52 0.19
CA GLU A 60 -0.96 6.31 -0.59
C GLU A 60 -1.70 5.06 -0.14
N ALA A 61 -0.98 3.96 0.15
CA ALA A 61 -1.59 2.75 0.69
C ALA A 61 -2.31 3.04 2.03
N ALA A 62 -1.65 3.77 2.93
CA ALA A 62 -2.24 4.23 4.18
C ALA A 62 -3.47 5.13 3.94
N SER A 63 -3.37 6.08 3.01
CA SER A 63 -4.47 6.98 2.65
C SER A 63 -5.70 6.23 2.13
N LEU A 64 -5.52 5.27 1.23
CA LEU A 64 -6.60 4.46 0.68
C LEU A 64 -7.29 3.63 1.75
N ASN A 65 -6.52 3.02 2.66
CA ASN A 65 -7.07 2.27 3.77
C ASN A 65 -7.87 3.16 4.74
N CYS A 66 -7.32 4.32 5.12
CA CYS A 66 -8.01 5.30 5.97
C CYS A 66 -9.32 5.79 5.33
N ARG A 67 -9.32 6.04 4.02
CA ARG A 67 -10.53 6.40 3.27
C ARG A 67 -11.56 5.26 3.33
N HIS A 68 -11.14 4.02 3.07
CA HIS A 68 -12.02 2.85 3.11
C HIS A 68 -12.64 2.59 4.49
N ILE A 69 -11.82 2.61 5.54
CA ILE A 69 -12.28 2.43 6.93
C ILE A 69 -13.24 3.54 7.36
N THR A 70 -12.98 4.79 6.95
CA THR A 70 -13.87 5.93 7.26
C THR A 70 -15.25 5.71 6.65
N VAL A 71 -15.33 5.19 5.43
CA VAL A 71 -16.60 4.84 4.77
C VAL A 71 -17.34 3.71 5.50
N GLN A 72 -16.63 2.70 6.00
CA GLN A 72 -17.27 1.55 6.66
C GLN A 72 -17.74 1.83 8.09
N LYS A 73 -16.99 2.60 8.89
CA LYS A 73 -17.26 2.78 10.33
C LYS A 73 -18.26 3.89 10.64
N VAL A 74 -18.42 4.86 9.75
CA VAL A 74 -19.27 6.03 9.98
C VAL A 74 -20.38 5.98 8.95
N GLY A 75 -21.52 5.37 9.30
CA GLY A 75 -22.73 5.45 8.50
C GLY A 75 -22.97 6.91 8.08
N ASP A 76 -22.77 7.17 6.79
CA ASP A 76 -23.03 8.36 5.98
C ASP A 76 -22.63 9.77 6.47
N THR A 77 -22.09 9.98 7.67
CA THR A 77 -22.05 11.34 8.24
C THR A 77 -20.69 12.06 8.20
N ASN A 78 -19.62 11.49 7.62
CA ASN A 78 -18.31 12.17 7.52
C ASN A 78 -17.49 11.88 6.25
N ILE A 79 -18.14 11.70 5.09
CA ILE A 79 -17.47 11.66 3.77
C ILE A 79 -16.73 12.99 3.46
N SER A 80 -16.89 14.02 4.31
CA SER A 80 -16.32 15.36 4.19
C SER A 80 -14.79 15.46 4.32
N LYS A 81 -14.10 14.44 4.83
CA LYS A 81 -12.65 14.51 5.09
C LYS A 81 -11.78 14.31 3.84
N PHE A 82 -12.28 13.60 2.83
CA PHE A 82 -11.58 13.36 1.56
C PHE A 82 -12.33 13.98 0.38
N GLN A 83 -12.70 15.26 0.50
CA GLN A 83 -13.29 16.03 -0.58
C GLN A 83 -12.20 16.78 -1.37
N PRO A 84 -12.40 17.03 -2.68
CA PRO A 84 -11.47 17.82 -3.47
C PRO A 84 -11.08 19.15 -2.79
N GLY A 85 -9.80 19.51 -2.87
CA GLY A 85 -9.20 20.69 -2.24
C GLY A 85 -8.91 20.55 -0.74
N LYS A 86 -9.24 19.43 -0.10
CA LYS A 86 -8.83 19.15 1.28
C LYS A 86 -7.42 18.58 1.31
N LYS A 87 -6.64 19.07 2.29
CA LYS A 87 -5.29 18.60 2.56
C LYS A 87 -5.26 17.81 3.85
N TYR A 88 -4.48 16.75 3.87
CA TYR A 88 -4.27 15.95 5.05
C TYR A 88 -2.84 15.40 5.07
N LEU A 89 -2.43 14.96 6.26
CA LEU A 89 -1.08 14.48 6.52
C LEU A 89 -1.15 12.99 6.88
N VAL A 90 -0.29 12.21 6.26
CA VAL A 90 0.04 10.85 6.68
C VAL A 90 1.31 10.93 7.51
N LEU A 91 1.21 10.45 8.76
CA LEU A 91 2.34 10.30 9.67
C LEU A 91 2.51 8.81 9.93
N ASP A 92 3.60 8.25 9.40
CA ASP A 92 4.03 6.90 9.73
C ASP A 92 5.20 6.98 10.71
N ALA A 93 5.01 6.48 11.91
CA ALA A 93 6.02 6.45 12.96
C ALA A 93 6.33 4.99 13.29
N GLY A 94 7.22 4.40 12.48
CA GLY A 94 7.70 3.04 12.64
C GLY A 94 8.72 2.90 13.79
N GLY A 95 9.28 1.70 13.94
CA GLY A 95 10.21 1.39 15.04
C GLY A 95 11.55 2.13 14.99
N GLY A 96 11.90 2.77 13.87
CA GLY A 96 13.16 3.49 13.70
C GLY A 96 13.13 4.66 12.71
N THR A 97 11.98 4.94 12.09
CA THR A 97 11.79 6.04 11.15
C THR A 97 10.50 6.77 11.46
N ILE A 98 10.46 8.05 11.11
CA ILE A 98 9.22 8.83 11.06
C ILE A 98 9.15 9.40 9.64
N ASP A 99 8.15 8.97 8.90
CA ASP A 99 7.91 9.35 7.52
C ASP A 99 6.63 10.19 7.47
N ILE A 100 6.73 11.39 6.92
CA ILE A 100 5.63 12.35 6.87
C ILE A 100 5.36 12.72 5.41
N THR A 101 4.13 12.56 4.97
CA THR A 101 3.68 12.96 3.63
C THR A 101 2.39 13.78 3.74
N VAL A 102 2.28 14.84 2.93
CA VAL A 102 1.06 15.65 2.84
C VAL A 102 0.43 15.43 1.48
N HIS A 103 -0.86 15.10 1.46
CA HIS A 103 -1.64 14.93 0.25
C HIS A 103 -2.71 16.01 0.14
N GLU A 104 -3.08 16.33 -1.09
CA GLU A 104 -4.25 17.14 -1.43
C GLU A 104 -5.19 16.28 -2.25
N VAL A 105 -6.45 16.17 -1.82
CA VAL A 105 -7.43 15.43 -2.61
C VAL A 105 -7.76 16.23 -3.86
N CYS A 106 -7.50 15.65 -5.02
CA CYS A 106 -7.83 16.22 -6.31
C CYS A 106 -9.29 15.94 -6.71
N GLU A 107 -9.77 16.60 -7.77
CA GLU A 107 -11.03 16.23 -8.41
C GLU A 107 -11.02 14.75 -8.83
N GLY A 108 -12.17 14.07 -8.71
CA GLY A 108 -12.25 12.62 -8.91
C GLY A 108 -11.69 11.77 -7.76
N GLY A 109 -11.13 12.41 -6.71
CA GLY A 109 -10.65 11.73 -5.50
C GLY A 109 -9.29 11.05 -5.67
N ALA A 110 -8.50 11.46 -6.66
CA ALA A 110 -7.06 11.19 -6.70
C ALA A 110 -6.35 11.93 -5.54
N LEU A 111 -5.19 11.42 -5.14
CA LEU A 111 -4.38 11.92 -4.02
C LEU A 111 -3.11 12.64 -4.53
#